data_AF-A0A2A3YI02-F1
#
_entry.id   AF-A0A2A3YI02-F1
#
_cell.length_a   1.000
_cell.length_b   1.000
_cell.length_c   1.000
_cell.angle_alpha   90.00
_cell.angle_beta   90.00
_cell.angle_gamma   90.00
#
_symmetry.space_group_name_H-M   'P 1'
#
loop_
_entity.id
_entity.type
_entity.pdbx_description
1 polymer ?
#
loop_
_entity_poly.entity_id
_entity_poly.type
_entity_poly.pdbx_seq_one_letter_code
_entity_poly.pdbx_strand_id
1 'polypeptide(L)'
;MALFLFEIEPASATREGVQAVLDALVGGAGADASREVIESQVAADHSRLFTIVEAESAETAGEISAAVGDAATSVEGPDEVRLVGAELEDIKALRRGAGYLVEWDIPAEITMEKYLARKKANAPKYAEVPETSFLRTYVREDTAKCLCFYDAPDEDAVRRARDAVETPVDRIWALGAIDLGASSS
;
A
#
# COMPACT_ATOMS: atom_id res chain seq x y z
N MET A 1 11.91 8.13 11.64
CA MET A 1 11.22 6.85 11.37
C MET A 1 11.11 6.70 9.87
N ALA A 2 11.10 5.46 9.39
CA ALA A 2 10.94 5.11 7.99
C ALA A 2 9.63 4.34 7.80
N LEU A 3 9.16 4.28 6.56
CA LEU A 3 7.96 3.53 6.20
C LEU A 3 8.36 2.17 5.66
N PHE A 4 7.64 1.13 6.07
CA PHE A 4 7.88 -0.24 5.68
C PHE A 4 6.60 -0.85 5.12
N LEU A 5 6.72 -1.53 3.99
CA LEU A 5 5.65 -2.29 3.37
C LEU A 5 5.71 -3.75 3.83
N PHE A 6 4.55 -4.29 4.16
CA PHE A 6 4.28 -5.71 4.25
C PHE A 6 3.21 -6.12 3.24
N GLU A 7 3.44 -7.21 2.53
CA GLU A 7 2.43 -7.89 1.71
C GLU A 7 2.09 -9.22 2.37
N ILE A 8 0.82 -9.40 2.74
CA ILE A 8 0.41 -10.49 3.63
C ILE A 8 -0.70 -11.28 2.97
N GLU A 9 -0.53 -12.60 2.89
CA GLU A 9 -1.61 -13.51 2.52
C GLU A 9 -2.24 -14.06 3.81
N PRO A 10 -3.52 -13.79 4.07
CA PRO A 10 -4.17 -14.28 5.27
C PRO A 10 -4.35 -15.80 5.18
N ALA A 11 -4.31 -16.47 6.33
CA ALA A 11 -4.52 -17.92 6.41
C ALA A 11 -5.92 -18.35 5.95
N SER A 12 -6.87 -17.42 5.94
CA SER A 12 -8.18 -17.58 5.33
C SER A 12 -8.51 -16.34 4.51
N ALA A 13 -8.80 -16.51 3.21
CA ALA A 13 -9.24 -15.44 2.32
C ALA A 13 -10.72 -15.08 2.55
N THR A 14 -11.01 -14.64 3.78
CA THR A 14 -12.32 -14.19 4.23
C THR A 14 -12.17 -12.87 4.97
N ARG A 15 -13.30 -12.18 5.22
CA ARG A 15 -13.31 -10.98 6.05
C ARG A 15 -12.75 -11.27 7.45
N GLU A 16 -13.12 -12.39 8.05
CA GLU A 16 -12.67 -12.77 9.38
C GLU A 16 -11.16 -13.09 9.41
N GLY A 17 -10.63 -13.74 8.37
CA GLY A 17 -9.20 -14.01 8.25
C GLY A 17 -8.38 -12.73 8.08
N VAL A 18 -8.85 -11.81 7.24
CA VAL A 18 -8.27 -10.46 7.12
C VAL A 18 -8.32 -9.71 8.45
N GLN A 19 -9.45 -9.73 9.15
CA GLN A 19 -9.58 -9.05 10.44
C GLN A 19 -8.59 -9.59 11.48
N ALA A 20 -8.40 -10.91 11.52
CA ALA A 20 -7.42 -11.52 12.42
C ALA A 20 -5.99 -11.04 12.15
N VAL A 21 -5.62 -10.86 10.87
CA VAL A 21 -4.31 -10.26 10.50
C VAL A 21 -4.23 -8.80 10.95
N LEU A 22 -5.26 -8.00 10.72
CA LEU A 22 -5.28 -6.59 11.10
C LEU A 22 -5.19 -6.41 12.63
N ASP A 23 -5.96 -7.18 13.38
CA ASP A 23 -5.94 -7.17 14.85
C ASP A 23 -4.55 -7.54 15.39
N ALA A 24 -3.90 -8.53 14.77
CA ALA A 24 -2.55 -8.94 15.13
C ALA A 24 -1.49 -7.86 14.81
N LEU A 25 -1.59 -7.18 13.66
CA LEU A 25 -0.71 -6.06 13.30
C LEU A 25 -0.87 -4.88 14.27
N VAL A 26 -2.11 -4.50 14.59
CA VAL A 26 -2.40 -3.41 15.54
C VAL A 26 -1.93 -3.79 16.94
N GLY A 27 -2.20 -5.02 17.39
CA GLY A 27 -1.69 -5.55 18.67
C GLY A 27 -0.16 -5.62 18.72
N GLY A 28 0.47 -5.96 17.59
CA GLY A 28 1.92 -6.00 17.41
C GLY A 28 2.55 -4.61 17.49
N ALA A 29 1.95 -3.60 16.86
CA ALA A 29 2.39 -2.21 17.00
C ALA A 29 2.24 -1.72 18.45
N GLY A 30 1.11 -2.05 19.09
CA GLY A 30 0.83 -1.67 20.47
C GLY A 30 0.62 -0.16 20.62
N ALA A 31 0.86 0.37 21.82
CA ALA A 31 0.75 1.81 22.12
C ALA A 31 2.10 2.56 22.05
N ASP A 32 3.10 1.94 21.43
CA ASP A 32 4.45 2.48 21.35
C ASP A 32 4.53 3.55 20.25
N ALA A 33 4.93 4.77 20.60
CA ALA A 33 5.03 5.87 19.64
C ALA A 33 6.18 5.69 18.62
N SER A 34 7.07 4.72 18.82
CA SER A 34 8.18 4.40 17.90
C SER A 34 7.76 3.52 16.72
N ARG A 35 6.53 2.99 16.73
CA ARG A 35 6.00 2.15 15.66
C ARG A 35 4.48 2.27 15.52
N GLU A 36 4.00 2.44 14.29
CA GLU A 36 2.58 2.68 14.01
C GLU A 36 2.15 1.98 12.73
N VAL A 37 0.99 1.32 12.75
CA VAL A 37 0.33 0.88 11.51
C VAL A 37 -0.33 2.12 10.89
N ILE A 38 0.20 2.56 9.75
CA ILE A 38 -0.22 3.78 9.07
C ILE A 38 -1.48 3.55 8.26
N GLU A 39 -1.46 2.48 7.47
CA GLU A 39 -2.62 2.04 6.71
C GLU A 39 -2.49 0.57 6.34
N SER A 40 -3.63 -0.07 6.16
CA SER A 40 -3.73 -1.37 5.49
C SER A 40 -4.75 -1.27 4.38
N GLN A 41 -4.45 -1.89 3.25
CA GLN A 41 -5.32 -1.99 2.08
C GLN A 41 -5.51 -3.48 1.78
N VAL A 42 -6.74 -3.88 1.49
CA VAL A 42 -7.16 -5.29 1.41
C VAL A 42 -7.73 -5.51 0.02
N ALA A 43 -7.22 -6.51 -0.69
CA ALA A 43 -7.79 -6.94 -1.95
C ALA A 43 -9.27 -7.32 -1.73
N ALA A 44 -10.16 -6.95 -2.65
CA ALA A 44 -11.60 -7.14 -2.48
C ALA A 44 -12.02 -8.61 -2.33
N ASP A 45 -11.18 -9.54 -2.78
CA ASP A 45 -11.34 -10.99 -2.61
C ASP A 45 -10.74 -11.52 -1.29
N HIS A 46 -10.21 -10.66 -0.44
CA HIS A 46 -9.57 -10.95 0.85
C HIS A 46 -8.30 -11.82 0.72
N SER A 47 -7.74 -11.97 -0.47
CA SER A 47 -6.57 -12.83 -0.71
C SER A 47 -5.24 -12.22 -0.25
N ARG A 48 -5.18 -10.89 -0.13
CA ARG A 48 -3.94 -10.18 0.17
C ARG A 48 -4.20 -8.86 0.90
N LEU A 49 -3.30 -8.52 1.82
CA LEU A 49 -3.22 -7.23 2.49
C LEU A 49 -1.91 -6.54 2.14
N PHE A 50 -1.97 -5.22 1.97
CA PHE A 50 -0.82 -4.34 1.79
C PHE A 50 -0.81 -3.37 2.97
N THR A 51 0.14 -3.55 3.88
CA THR A 51 0.22 -2.77 5.13
C THR A 51 1.45 -1.90 5.13
N ILE A 52 1.26 -0.62 5.44
CA ILE A 52 2.33 0.35 5.65
C ILE A 52 2.49 0.57 7.15
N VAL A 53 3.70 0.39 7.63
CA VAL A 53 4.10 0.64 9.02
C VAL A 53 5.14 1.75 9.05
N GLU A 54 4.99 2.69 9.98
CA GLU A 54 6.07 3.61 10.34
C GLU A 54 6.83 3.00 11.53
N ALA A 55 8.15 2.90 11.44
CA ALA A 55 8.99 2.38 12.51
C ALA A 55 10.38 3.02 12.52
N GLU A 56 11.11 2.86 13.63
CA GLU A 56 12.50 3.32 13.71
C GLU A 56 13.47 2.54 12.82
N SER A 57 13.19 1.26 12.59
CA SER A 57 14.06 0.35 11.83
C SER A 57 13.26 -0.79 11.19
N ALA A 58 13.88 -1.48 10.23
CA ALA A 58 13.33 -2.70 9.64
C ALA A 58 13.15 -3.81 10.67
N GLU A 59 14.04 -3.90 11.67
CA GLU A 59 13.93 -4.87 12.77
C GLU A 59 12.66 -4.61 13.59
N THR A 60 12.42 -3.36 13.99
CA THR A 60 11.22 -2.95 14.73
C THR A 60 9.94 -3.16 13.92
N ALA A 61 9.97 -2.90 12.61
CA ALA A 61 8.85 -3.21 11.73
C ALA A 61 8.60 -4.72 11.67
N GLY A 62 9.65 -5.54 11.56
CA GLY A 62 9.56 -7.00 11.52
C GLY A 62 8.95 -7.62 12.79
N GLU A 63 9.12 -7.00 13.95
CA GLU A 63 8.43 -7.42 15.17
C GLU A 63 6.90 -7.28 15.08
N ILE A 64 6.40 -6.26 14.38
CA ILE A 64 4.96 -6.06 14.17
C ILE A 64 4.41 -7.17 13.29
N SER A 65 5.08 -7.50 12.19
CA SER A 65 4.61 -8.54 11.29
C SER A 65 4.77 -9.94 11.88
N ALA A 66 5.75 -10.16 12.76
CA ALA A 66 5.89 -11.41 13.51
C ALA A 66 4.68 -11.71 14.41
N ALA A 67 3.97 -10.67 14.89
CA ALA A 67 2.75 -10.82 15.69
C ALA A 67 1.60 -11.46 14.91
N VAL A 68 1.63 -11.41 13.56
CA VAL A 68 0.61 -12.02 12.70
C VAL A 68 0.55 -13.53 12.88
N GLY A 69 1.71 -14.19 13.06
CA GLY A 69 1.79 -15.63 13.34
C GLY A 69 0.94 -16.49 12.41
N ASP A 70 0.15 -17.40 12.99
CA ASP A 70 -0.72 -18.34 12.25
C ASP A 70 -1.93 -17.68 11.55
N ALA A 71 -2.14 -16.37 11.73
CA ALA A 71 -3.19 -15.65 11.01
C ALA A 71 -2.86 -15.43 9.53
N ALA A 72 -1.61 -15.63 9.11
CA ALA A 72 -1.15 -15.52 7.72
C ALA A 72 -0.48 -16.81 7.24
N THR A 73 -0.64 -17.11 5.94
CA THR A 73 0.13 -18.15 5.26
C THR A 73 1.48 -17.63 4.75
N SER A 74 1.56 -16.33 4.47
CA SER A 74 2.75 -15.67 3.94
C SER A 74 2.80 -14.22 4.41
N VAL A 75 4.00 -13.76 4.75
CA VAL A 75 4.32 -12.35 5.05
C VAL A 75 5.60 -12.01 4.28
N GLU A 76 5.48 -11.12 3.30
CA GLU A 76 6.61 -10.53 2.57
C GLU A 76 6.95 -9.15 3.15
N GLY A 77 8.23 -8.77 3.14
CA GLY A 77 8.77 -7.58 3.81
C GLY A 77 9.47 -7.89 5.15
N PRO A 78 9.88 -6.87 5.93
CA PRO A 78 9.66 -5.45 5.71
C PRO A 78 10.50 -4.89 4.57
N ASP A 79 9.86 -4.24 3.62
CA ASP A 79 10.55 -3.47 2.57
C ASP A 79 10.45 -1.98 2.87
N GLU A 80 11.57 -1.28 3.01
CA GLU A 80 11.56 0.17 3.20
C GLU A 80 11.00 0.87 1.95
N VAL A 81 10.05 1.78 2.16
CA VAL A 81 9.34 2.48 1.08
C VAL A 81 9.36 3.98 1.28
N ARG A 82 9.32 4.70 0.15
CA ARG A 82 9.11 6.13 0.08
C ARG A 82 7.70 6.45 -0.37
N LEU A 83 7.03 7.32 0.38
CA LEU A 83 5.76 7.91 -0.02
C LEU A 83 6.00 9.03 -1.06
N VAL A 84 5.24 9.01 -2.16
CA VAL A 84 5.33 10.00 -3.23
C VAL A 84 3.93 10.43 -3.71
N GLY A 85 3.67 11.74 -3.64
CA GLY A 85 2.45 12.36 -4.15
C GLY A 85 1.34 12.56 -3.11
N ALA A 86 1.62 12.28 -1.85
CA ALA A 86 0.80 12.62 -0.70
C ALA A 86 1.72 12.87 0.51
N GLU A 87 1.19 13.54 1.53
CA GLU A 87 1.86 13.71 2.83
C GLU A 87 1.39 12.63 3.80
N LEU A 88 2.27 12.20 4.71
CA LEU A 88 1.96 11.12 5.66
C LEU A 88 0.79 11.50 6.59
N GLU A 89 0.72 12.75 7.02
CA GLU A 89 -0.36 13.26 7.88
C GLU A 89 -1.72 13.17 7.20
N ASP A 90 -1.78 13.43 5.89
CA ASP A 90 -3.02 13.31 5.12
C ASP A 90 -3.49 11.85 5.10
N ILE A 91 -2.57 10.90 4.96
CA ILE A 91 -2.88 9.45 4.95
C ILE A 91 -3.43 9.01 6.30
N LYS A 92 -2.80 9.41 7.41
CA LYS A 92 -3.29 9.13 8.77
C LYS A 92 -4.68 9.72 9.00
N ALA A 93 -5.00 10.84 8.34
CA ALA A 93 -6.31 11.48 8.43
C ALA A 93 -7.38 10.85 7.50
N LEU A 94 -7.00 10.01 6.54
CA LEU A 94 -7.94 9.42 5.59
C LEU A 94 -8.97 8.55 6.31
N ARG A 95 -10.24 8.80 6.01
CA ARG A 95 -11.39 8.00 6.49
C ARG A 95 -11.86 6.96 5.47
N ARG A 96 -11.23 6.92 4.28
CA ARG A 96 -11.57 6.02 3.19
C ARG A 96 -10.30 5.41 2.59
N GLY A 97 -10.37 4.12 2.28
CA GLY A 97 -9.36 3.44 1.47
C GLY A 97 -9.35 3.94 0.03
N ALA A 98 -8.40 3.43 -0.76
CA ALA A 98 -8.41 3.62 -2.21
C ALA A 98 -9.38 2.63 -2.87
N GLY A 99 -9.76 2.87 -4.14
CA GLY A 99 -10.56 1.92 -4.92
C GLY A 99 -9.71 0.82 -5.56
N TYR A 100 -8.49 1.17 -5.98
CA TYR A 100 -7.57 0.27 -6.67
C TYR A 100 -6.12 0.46 -6.24
N LEU A 101 -5.37 -0.62 -6.26
CA LEU A 101 -3.91 -0.66 -6.12
C LEU A 101 -3.30 -1.27 -7.38
N VAL A 102 -2.30 -0.60 -7.93
CA VAL A 102 -1.49 -1.10 -9.05
C VAL A 102 -0.08 -1.37 -8.57
N GLU A 103 0.42 -2.57 -8.83
CA GLU A 103 1.84 -2.90 -8.67
C GLU A 103 2.56 -2.78 -10.01
N TRP A 104 3.81 -2.33 -9.92
CA TRP A 104 4.79 -2.42 -11.00
C TRP A 104 6.12 -2.90 -10.43
N ASP A 105 6.60 -4.04 -10.93
CA ASP A 105 7.94 -4.57 -10.75
C ASP A 105 8.89 -3.76 -11.64
N ILE A 106 9.70 -2.93 -11.00
CA ILE A 106 10.51 -1.94 -11.69
C ILE A 106 11.78 -2.63 -12.20
N PRO A 107 12.10 -2.52 -13.51
CA PRO A 107 13.34 -3.07 -14.05
C PRO A 107 14.58 -2.52 -13.34
N ALA A 108 15.56 -3.38 -13.07
CA ALA A 108 16.75 -3.05 -12.27
C ALA A 108 17.59 -1.90 -12.86
N GLU A 109 17.48 -1.58 -14.16
CA GLU A 109 18.14 -0.44 -14.78
C GLU A 109 17.52 0.94 -14.44
N ILE A 110 16.33 0.95 -13.84
CA ILE A 110 15.62 2.17 -13.42
C ILE A 110 16.03 2.49 -11.99
N THR A 111 16.81 3.56 -11.84
CA THR A 111 17.17 4.09 -10.52
C THR A 111 16.01 4.90 -9.93
N MET A 112 16.02 5.09 -8.60
CA MET A 112 15.07 5.98 -7.91
C MET A 112 15.00 7.38 -8.54
N GLU A 113 16.15 7.95 -8.94
CA GLU A 113 16.19 9.26 -9.61
C GLU A 113 15.43 9.24 -10.95
N LYS A 114 15.70 8.23 -11.80
CA LYS A 114 14.99 8.08 -13.08
C LYS A 114 13.49 7.86 -12.86
N TYR A 115 13.13 7.06 -11.87
CA TYR A 115 11.76 6.78 -11.49
C TYR A 115 11.02 8.09 -11.12
N LEU A 116 11.59 8.89 -10.21
CA LEU A 116 10.98 10.14 -9.75
C LEU A 116 10.93 11.20 -10.86
N ALA A 117 11.98 11.32 -11.68
CA ALA A 117 12.02 12.25 -12.80
C ALA A 117 10.90 11.94 -13.82
N ARG A 118 10.73 10.66 -14.15
CA ARG A 118 9.66 10.19 -15.04
C ARG A 118 8.27 10.42 -14.43
N LYS A 119 8.08 10.10 -13.14
CA LYS A 119 6.81 10.35 -12.44
C LYS A 119 6.43 11.83 -12.47
N LYS A 120 7.39 12.72 -12.22
CA LYS A 120 7.18 14.17 -12.29
C LYS A 120 6.81 14.64 -13.70
N ALA A 121 7.48 14.11 -14.73
CA ALA A 121 7.21 14.49 -16.12
C ALA A 121 5.82 14.03 -16.60
N ASN A 122 5.38 12.86 -16.16
CA ASN A 122 4.14 12.25 -16.63
C ASN A 122 2.92 12.54 -15.75
N ALA A 123 3.08 12.95 -14.49
CA ALA A 123 1.96 13.25 -13.58
C ALA A 123 0.91 14.23 -14.17
N PRO A 124 1.26 15.29 -14.93
CA PRO A 124 0.25 16.17 -15.53
C PRO A 124 -0.70 15.46 -16.51
N LYS A 125 -0.29 14.32 -17.09
CA LYS A 125 -1.09 13.55 -18.05
C LYS A 125 -2.30 12.85 -17.41
N TYR A 126 -2.37 12.76 -16.08
CA TYR A 126 -3.60 12.30 -15.41
C TYR A 126 -4.81 13.20 -15.72
N ALA A 127 -4.59 14.46 -16.12
CA ALA A 127 -5.68 15.33 -16.58
C ALA A 127 -6.41 14.81 -17.83
N GLU A 128 -5.82 13.87 -18.57
CA GLU A 128 -6.41 13.23 -19.75
C GLU A 128 -7.41 12.12 -19.38
N VAL A 129 -7.45 11.67 -18.12
CA VAL A 129 -8.32 10.61 -17.61
C VAL A 129 -9.09 11.12 -16.37
N PRO A 130 -10.01 12.08 -16.54
CA PRO A 130 -10.64 12.82 -15.43
C PRO A 130 -11.53 11.96 -14.53
N GLU A 131 -11.96 10.79 -14.98
CA GLU A 131 -12.70 9.82 -14.17
C GLU A 131 -11.82 9.07 -13.15
N THR A 132 -10.50 9.16 -13.28
CA THR A 132 -9.54 8.46 -12.40
C THR A 132 -8.70 9.48 -11.61
N SER A 133 -8.69 9.33 -10.29
CA SER A 133 -7.83 10.12 -9.40
C SER A 133 -6.64 9.28 -8.93
N PHE A 134 -5.43 9.71 -9.28
CA PHE A 134 -4.22 9.22 -8.63
C PHE A 134 -4.16 9.74 -7.19
N LEU A 135 -3.94 8.85 -6.23
CA LEU A 135 -3.94 9.19 -4.80
C LEU A 135 -2.53 9.30 -4.25
N ARG A 136 -1.74 8.23 -4.36
CA ARG A 136 -0.39 8.14 -3.78
C ARG A 136 0.40 6.98 -4.36
N THR A 137 1.70 7.00 -4.12
CA THR A 137 2.59 5.88 -4.42
C THR A 137 3.49 5.57 -3.24
N TYR A 138 3.65 4.29 -2.94
CA TYR A 138 4.78 3.77 -2.19
C TYR A 138 5.74 3.10 -3.16
N VAL A 139 6.99 3.57 -3.21
CA VAL A 139 8.05 2.95 -4.00
C VAL A 139 9.10 2.41 -3.05
N ARG A 140 9.54 1.17 -3.23
CA ARG A 140 10.62 0.60 -2.41
C ARG A 140 11.90 1.42 -2.58
N GLU A 141 12.66 1.61 -1.50
CA GLU A 141 13.93 2.34 -1.54
C GLU A 141 14.98 1.64 -2.42
N ASP A 142 14.92 0.31 -2.54
CA ASP A 142 15.72 -0.47 -3.51
C ASP A 142 15.24 -0.34 -4.97
N THR A 143 14.15 0.38 -5.21
CA THR A 143 13.52 0.58 -6.51
C THR A 143 13.11 -0.72 -7.21
N ALA A 144 12.84 -1.81 -6.47
CA ALA A 144 12.42 -3.08 -7.07
C ALA A 144 10.92 -3.11 -7.42
N LYS A 145 10.08 -2.39 -6.67
CA LYS A 145 8.62 -2.36 -6.85
C LYS A 145 8.04 -0.99 -6.47
N CYS A 146 6.92 -0.62 -7.08
CA CYS A 146 6.04 0.42 -6.54
C CYS A 146 4.57 0.01 -6.51
N LEU A 147 3.84 0.56 -5.54
CA LEU A 147 2.40 0.39 -5.32
C LEU A 147 1.75 1.76 -5.53
N CYS A 148 0.90 1.89 -6.54
CA CYS A 148 0.20 3.13 -6.87
C CYS A 148 -1.31 2.99 -6.60
N PHE A 149 -1.88 3.96 -5.89
CA PHE A 149 -3.26 3.93 -5.43
C PHE A 149 -4.14 4.87 -6.25
N TYR A 150 -5.33 4.40 -6.60
CA TYR A 150 -6.28 5.12 -7.44
C TYR A 150 -7.69 5.07 -6.85
N ASP A 151 -8.44 6.14 -7.09
CA ASP A 151 -9.89 6.12 -7.08
C ASP A 151 -10.36 6.18 -8.53
N ALA A 152 -11.19 5.21 -8.95
CA ALA A 152 -11.60 5.03 -10.34
C ALA A 152 -12.93 4.27 -10.39
N PRO A 153 -13.74 4.43 -11.45
CA PRO A 153 -15.02 3.72 -11.58
C PRO A 153 -14.84 2.21 -11.83
N ASP A 154 -13.76 1.82 -12.48
CA ASP A 154 -13.46 0.43 -12.87
C ASP A 154 -11.95 0.23 -13.13
N GLU A 155 -11.55 -1.03 -13.29
CA GLU A 155 -10.16 -1.41 -13.60
C GLU A 155 -9.69 -0.84 -14.95
N ASP A 156 -10.58 -0.75 -15.95
CA ASP A 156 -10.23 -0.21 -17.28
C ASP A 156 -9.85 1.27 -17.19
N ALA A 157 -10.50 2.04 -16.32
CA ALA A 157 -10.16 3.44 -16.05
C ALA A 157 -8.80 3.58 -15.37
N VAL A 158 -8.42 2.62 -14.51
CA VAL A 158 -7.06 2.55 -13.96
C VAL A 158 -6.05 2.25 -15.06
N ARG A 159 -6.33 1.30 -15.95
CA ARG A 159 -5.45 0.97 -17.09
C ARG A 159 -5.24 2.17 -18.02
N ARG A 160 -6.31 2.90 -18.37
CA ARG A 160 -6.22 4.16 -19.14
C ARG A 160 -5.34 5.19 -18.44
N ALA A 161 -5.48 5.36 -17.13
CA ALA A 161 -4.65 6.29 -16.36
C ALA A 161 -3.17 5.88 -16.37
N ARG A 162 -2.87 4.57 -16.30
CA ARG A 162 -1.51 4.03 -16.39
C ARG A 162 -0.90 4.21 -17.78
N ASP A 163 -1.68 3.98 -18.83
CA ASP A 163 -1.27 4.22 -20.22
C ASP A 163 -0.98 5.69 -20.49
N ALA A 164 -1.82 6.61 -19.98
CA ALA A 164 -1.61 8.05 -20.12
C ALA A 164 -0.28 8.51 -19.51
N VAL A 165 0.09 7.97 -18.35
CA VAL A 165 1.40 8.23 -17.70
C VAL A 165 2.50 7.28 -18.16
N GLU A 166 2.25 6.51 -19.21
CA GLU A 166 3.15 5.56 -19.88
C GLU A 166 3.74 4.49 -18.96
N THR A 167 3.10 4.18 -17.83
CA THR A 167 3.67 3.35 -16.76
C THR A 167 3.12 1.93 -16.73
N PRO A 168 4.00 0.90 -16.83
CA PRO A 168 3.55 -0.49 -16.90
C PRO A 168 2.71 -0.92 -15.70
N VAL A 169 2.01 -2.03 -15.89
CA VAL A 169 1.16 -2.67 -14.90
C VAL A 169 1.55 -4.14 -14.87
N ASP A 170 1.99 -4.63 -13.72
CA ASP A 170 2.16 -6.08 -13.53
C ASP A 170 0.92 -6.68 -12.88
N ARG A 171 0.38 -6.01 -11.87
CA ARG A 171 -0.80 -6.48 -11.11
C ARG A 171 -1.72 -5.31 -10.78
N ILE A 172 -3.02 -5.57 -10.77
CA ILE A 172 -4.05 -4.63 -10.28
C ILE A 172 -4.92 -5.37 -9.27
N TRP A 173 -5.22 -4.70 -8.17
CA TRP A 173 -6.11 -5.16 -7.12
C TRP A 173 -7.26 -4.17 -6.96
N ALA A 174 -8.49 -4.65 -7.14
CA ALA A 174 -9.64 -3.94 -6.58
C ALA A 174 -9.55 -4.01 -5.05
N LEU A 175 -9.79 -2.91 -4.36
CA LEU A 175 -9.68 -2.83 -2.91
C LEU A 175 -11.06 -2.85 -2.25
N GLY A 176 -11.16 -3.62 -1.17
CA GLY A 176 -12.36 -3.69 -0.34
C GLY A 176 -12.39 -2.59 0.72
N ALA A 177 -13.58 -2.27 1.24
CA ALA A 177 -13.71 -1.41 2.41
C ALA A 177 -13.13 -2.11 3.65
N ILE A 178 -12.31 -1.38 4.41
CA ILE A 178 -11.68 -1.87 5.64
C ILE A 178 -12.16 -0.99 6.79
N ASP A 179 -12.49 -1.62 7.91
CA ASP A 179 -12.71 -0.93 9.18
C ASP A 179 -11.48 -1.19 10.06
N LEU A 180 -10.58 -0.22 10.19
CA LEU A 180 -9.44 -0.28 11.13
C LEU A 180 -9.87 0.03 12.57
N GLY A 181 -11.13 -0.26 12.92
CA GLY A 181 -11.69 0.05 14.22
C GLY A 181 -11.80 1.56 14.43
N ALA A 182 -12.80 2.20 13.82
CA ALA A 182 -13.32 3.40 14.45
C ALA A 182 -13.84 2.99 15.83
N SER A 183 -13.13 3.38 16.89
CA SER A 183 -13.64 3.25 18.27
C SER A 183 -15.04 3.86 18.29
N SER A 184 -16.04 3.00 18.33
CA SER A 184 -17.42 3.40 18.56
C SER A 184 -17.46 3.89 20.00
N SER A 185 -17.46 5.22 20.15
CA SER A 185 -17.86 5.87 21.39
C SER A 185 -19.38 5.82 21.52
#